data_AF-A0A3F3QDB9-F1
#
_entry.id   AF-A0A3F3QDB9-F1
#
_cell.length_a   1.000
_cell.length_b   1.000
_cell.length_c   1.000
_cell.angle_alpha   90.00
_cell.angle_beta   90.00
_cell.angle_gamma   90.00
#
_symmetry.space_group_name_H-M   'P 1'
#
loop_
_entity.id
_entity.type
_entity.pdbx_description
1 polymer ?
#
loop_
_entity_poly.entity_id
_entity_poly.type
_entity_poly.pdbx_seq_one_letter_code
_entity_poly.pdbx_strand_id
1 'polypeptide(L)'
;MSRVDLQVLPKGKENVTENWEYVRPRPGCALINVGDSLMKWTGGVLHSAFHRVVTAPGEQANVARQSVALLTRPHRTVTMHRLKESAVITLLREGEVNDDRSVSEWMIWKITKGELRVQTAEGKQVAVTA
;
A
#
# COMPACT_ATOMS: atom_id res chain seq x y z
N MET A 1 19.63 -18.43 7.09
CA MET A 1 18.26 -18.10 6.61
C MET A 1 18.34 -16.80 5.81
N SER A 2 17.95 -16.79 4.54
CA SER A 2 17.91 -15.59 3.69
C SER A 2 16.82 -14.63 4.18
N ARG A 3 17.18 -13.67 5.04
CA ARG A 3 16.34 -12.51 5.36
C ARG A 3 16.67 -11.46 4.32
N VAL A 4 15.70 -11.14 3.47
CA VAL A 4 15.89 -10.14 2.42
C VAL A 4 15.58 -8.74 2.93
N ASP A 5 15.67 -7.75 2.06
CA ASP A 5 15.60 -6.32 2.30
C ASP A 5 14.16 -5.74 2.39
N LEU A 6 13.17 -6.44 1.81
CA LEU A 6 11.78 -5.99 1.79
C LEU A 6 11.08 -6.30 3.12
N GLN A 7 10.44 -5.29 3.69
CA GLN A 7 9.62 -5.39 4.89
C GLN A 7 8.19 -4.89 4.67
N VAL A 8 7.26 -5.43 5.44
CA VAL A 8 5.86 -5.01 5.52
C VAL A 8 5.53 -4.67 6.97
N LEU A 9 4.69 -3.65 7.18
CA LEU A 9 4.11 -3.37 8.49
C LEU A 9 2.77 -4.11 8.60
N PRO A 10 2.61 -5.08 9.52
CA PRO A 10 1.35 -5.79 9.67
C PRO A 10 0.20 -4.86 10.05
N LYS A 11 -1.02 -5.22 9.62
CA LYS A 11 -2.23 -4.43 9.89
C LYS A 11 -2.41 -4.20 11.39
N GLY A 12 -2.64 -2.95 11.79
CA GLY A 12 -2.91 -2.58 13.18
C GLY A 12 -1.66 -2.45 14.05
N LYS A 13 -0.45 -2.61 13.50
CA LYS A 13 0.79 -2.35 14.21
C LYS A 13 1.17 -0.87 14.12
N GLU A 14 1.73 -0.35 15.20
CA GLU A 14 2.35 0.98 15.21
C GLU A 14 3.56 1.00 14.28
N ASN A 15 3.78 2.12 13.61
CA ASN A 15 4.93 2.29 12.73
C ASN A 15 6.21 2.58 13.52
N VAL A 16 6.72 1.55 14.20
CA VAL A 16 8.01 1.53 14.88
C VAL A 16 8.85 0.39 14.31
N THR A 17 10.18 0.55 14.29
CA THR A 17 11.11 -0.33 13.57
C THR A 17 10.94 -1.81 13.92
N GLU A 18 10.59 -2.12 15.16
CA GLU A 18 10.45 -3.45 15.73
C GLU A 18 9.22 -4.20 15.19
N ASN A 19 8.21 -3.48 14.71
CA ASN A 19 6.98 -4.05 14.18
C ASN A 19 7.06 -4.41 12.69
N TRP A 20 8.16 -4.06 12.01
CA TRP A 20 8.33 -4.36 10.59
C TRP A 20 8.82 -5.79 10.39
N GLU A 21 8.12 -6.52 9.53
CA GLU A 21 8.41 -7.92 9.27
C GLU A 21 9.01 -8.10 7.88
N TYR A 22 10.07 -8.91 7.79
CA TYR A 22 10.70 -9.25 6.50
C TYR A 22 9.82 -10.19 5.68
N VAL A 23 9.64 -9.87 4.40
CA VAL A 23 8.90 -10.73 3.48
C VAL A 23 9.88 -11.66 2.77
N ARG A 24 9.79 -12.97 3.03
CA ARG A 24 10.64 -13.96 2.36
C ARG A 24 10.22 -14.13 0.89
N PRO A 25 11.10 -13.91 -0.09
CA PRO A 25 10.79 -14.16 -1.48
C PRO A 25 10.73 -15.67 -1.72
N ARG A 26 9.83 -16.09 -2.61
CA ARG A 26 9.74 -17.46 -3.09
C ARG A 26 10.24 -17.50 -4.53
N PRO A 27 11.32 -18.25 -4.83
CA PRO A 27 11.80 -18.39 -6.20
C PRO A 27 10.69 -18.83 -7.16
N GLY A 28 10.64 -18.23 -8.34
CA GLY A 28 9.57 -18.49 -9.32
C GLY A 28 8.22 -17.83 -9.02
N CYS A 29 8.11 -17.02 -7.95
CA CYS A 29 6.90 -16.29 -7.61
C CYS A 29 7.08 -14.78 -7.71
N ALA A 30 6.02 -14.07 -8.10
CA ALA A 30 5.91 -12.64 -7.92
C ALA A 30 5.32 -12.33 -6.53
N LEU A 31 5.82 -11.26 -5.91
CA LEU A 31 5.17 -10.67 -4.74
C LEU A 31 4.11 -9.70 -5.22
N ILE A 32 2.89 -9.83 -4.67
CA ILE A 32 1.75 -9.00 -5.05
C ILE A 32 1.27 -8.26 -3.79
N ASN A 33 1.25 -6.93 -3.85
CA ASN A 33 0.64 -6.09 -2.82
C ASN A 33 -0.63 -5.40 -3.35
N VAL A 34 -1.51 -5.05 -2.42
CA VAL A 34 -2.74 -4.32 -2.72
C VAL A 34 -2.49 -2.82 -2.55
N GLY A 35 -2.96 -2.02 -3.51
CA GLY A 35 -2.94 -0.56 -3.43
C GLY A 35 -4.22 0.02 -2.80
N ASP A 36 -4.15 1.30 -2.42
CA ASP A 36 -5.23 1.96 -1.68
C ASP A 36 -6.56 2.02 -2.44
N SER A 37 -6.53 2.08 -3.78
CA SER A 37 -7.77 2.08 -4.56
C SER A 37 -8.59 0.81 -4.35
N LEU A 38 -7.92 -0.35 -4.34
CA LEU A 38 -8.59 -1.63 -4.12
C LEU A 38 -9.00 -1.81 -2.65
N MET A 39 -8.24 -1.27 -1.69
CA MET A 39 -8.68 -1.19 -0.29
C MET A 39 -9.99 -0.37 -0.16
N LYS A 40 -10.09 0.79 -0.82
CA LYS A 40 -11.29 1.63 -0.80
C LYS A 40 -12.48 0.92 -1.45
N TRP A 41 -12.29 0.36 -2.64
CA TRP A 41 -13.31 -0.39 -3.38
C TRP A 41 -13.82 -1.63 -2.64
N THR A 42 -12.99 -2.25 -1.79
CA THR A 42 -13.38 -3.43 -1.00
C THR A 42 -13.87 -3.09 0.40
N GLY A 43 -14.03 -1.80 0.74
CA GLY A 43 -14.45 -1.39 2.08
C GLY A 43 -13.48 -1.82 3.19
N GLY A 44 -12.19 -2.00 2.86
CA GLY A 44 -11.16 -2.41 3.81
C GLY A 44 -11.03 -3.92 4.05
N VAL A 45 -11.76 -4.76 3.31
CA VAL A 45 -11.56 -6.22 3.31
C VAL A 45 -10.13 -6.54 2.88
N LEU A 46 -9.68 -5.94 1.78
CA LEU A 46 -8.27 -5.97 1.41
C LEU A 46 -7.52 -4.80 2.04
N HIS A 47 -6.33 -5.07 2.54
CA HIS A 47 -5.50 -4.08 3.22
C HIS A 47 -4.34 -3.62 2.33
N SER A 48 -4.28 -2.31 2.09
CA SER A 48 -3.10 -1.67 1.51
C SER A 48 -2.08 -1.43 2.62
N ALA A 49 -1.11 -2.35 2.71
CA ALA A 49 -0.10 -2.38 3.75
C ALA A 49 1.07 -1.45 3.43
N PHE A 50 1.62 -0.80 4.46
CA PHE A 50 2.91 -0.13 4.34
C PHE A 50 4.00 -1.17 4.07
N HIS A 51 4.87 -0.86 3.13
CA HIS A 51 6.03 -1.67 2.79
C HIS A 51 7.24 -0.76 2.61
N ARG A 52 8.42 -1.26 2.97
CA ARG A 52 9.69 -0.54 2.83
C ARG A 52 10.79 -1.48 2.40
N VAL A 53 11.83 -0.92 1.80
CA VAL A 53 13.07 -1.63 1.51
C VAL A 53 14.14 -1.06 2.45
N VAL A 54 14.83 -1.94 3.17
CA VAL A 54 15.95 -1.60 4.06
C VAL A 54 17.17 -2.42 3.66
N THR A 55 18.38 -1.99 4.02
CA THR A 55 19.58 -2.81 3.78
C THR A 55 19.39 -4.22 4.35
N ALA A 56 19.64 -5.24 3.53
CA ALA A 56 19.50 -6.63 3.96
C ALA A 56 20.47 -6.92 5.12
N PRO A 57 20.08 -7.74 6.11
CA PRO A 57 20.96 -8.08 7.23
C PRO A 57 22.07 -9.06 6.80
N GLY A 58 23.22 -8.98 7.48
CA GLY A 58 24.34 -9.92 7.31
C GLY A 58 25.02 -9.81 5.94
N GLU A 59 25.61 -10.92 5.47
CA GLU A 59 26.41 -10.96 4.23
C GLU A 59 25.65 -10.52 2.97
N GLN A 60 24.32 -10.63 2.97
CA GLN A 60 23.51 -10.18 1.84
C GLN A 60 23.58 -8.65 1.64
N ALA A 61 23.94 -7.88 2.67
CA ALA A 61 24.19 -6.44 2.56
C ALA A 61 25.27 -6.10 1.52
N ASN A 62 26.20 -7.03 1.28
CA ASN A 62 27.33 -6.86 0.38
C ASN A 62 27.01 -7.22 -1.08
N VAL A 63 25.78 -7.62 -1.37
CA VAL A 63 25.35 -8.06 -2.71
C VAL A 63 24.36 -7.05 -3.28
N ALA A 64 24.59 -6.64 -4.53
CA ALA A 64 23.68 -5.76 -5.24
C ALA A 64 22.30 -6.42 -5.39
N ARG A 65 21.25 -5.71 -4.97
CA ARG A 65 19.88 -6.14 -5.16
C ARG A 65 19.26 -5.53 -6.40
N GLN A 66 18.55 -6.36 -7.16
CA GLN A 66 17.70 -5.92 -8.26
C GLN A 66 16.25 -6.36 -8.03
N SER A 67 15.29 -5.48 -8.34
CA SER A 67 13.86 -5.80 -8.32
C SER A 67 13.14 -5.03 -9.41
N VAL A 68 12.08 -5.62 -9.95
CA VAL A 68 11.18 -4.98 -10.90
C VAL A 68 9.80 -4.87 -10.27
N ALA A 69 9.22 -3.68 -10.27
CA ALA A 69 7.87 -3.45 -9.79
C ALA A 69 6.96 -3.10 -10.98
N LEU A 70 5.90 -3.90 -11.18
CA LEU A 70 4.84 -3.61 -12.13
C LEU A 70 3.66 -3.01 -11.38
N LEU A 71 3.40 -1.71 -11.58
CA LEU A 71 2.32 -1.00 -10.91
C LEU A 71 1.10 -0.93 -11.82
N THR A 72 0.08 -1.73 -11.51
CA THR A 72 -1.23 -1.62 -12.16
C THR A 72 -2.02 -0.48 -11.55
N ARG A 73 -2.75 0.26 -12.39
CA ARG A 73 -3.57 1.39 -11.95
C ARG A 73 -4.99 1.23 -12.49
N PRO A 74 -6.01 1.58 -11.70
CA PRO A 74 -7.37 1.73 -12.22
C PRO A 74 -7.44 2.72 -13.39
N HIS A 75 -8.45 2.53 -14.24
CA HIS A 75 -8.75 3.51 -15.27
C HIS A 75 -9.09 4.87 -14.64
N ARG A 76 -8.71 5.95 -15.30
CA ARG A 76 -8.75 7.31 -14.72
C ARG A 76 -10.14 7.78 -14.34
N THR A 77 -11.16 7.31 -15.07
CA THR A 77 -12.53 7.80 -15.05
C THR A 77 -13.49 6.94 -14.23
N VAL A 78 -13.08 5.75 -13.79
CA VAL A 78 -13.95 4.93 -12.94
C VAL A 78 -14.06 5.57 -11.56
N THR A 79 -15.21 5.39 -10.90
CA THR A 79 -15.49 5.99 -9.59
C THR A 79 -14.81 5.22 -8.46
N MET A 80 -14.68 5.88 -7.30
CA MET A 80 -14.19 5.26 -6.07
C MET A 80 -15.31 4.60 -5.24
N HIS A 81 -16.42 4.25 -5.90
CA HIS A 81 -17.55 3.53 -5.30
C HIS A 81 -17.11 2.16 -4.80
N ARG A 82 -17.61 1.77 -3.63
CA ARG A 82 -17.46 0.40 -3.15
C ARG A 82 -18.08 -0.55 -4.17
N LEU A 83 -17.38 -1.64 -4.46
CA LEU A 83 -17.87 -2.68 -5.37
C LEU A 83 -19.11 -3.35 -4.76
N LYS A 84 -20.14 -3.56 -5.57
CA LYS A 84 -21.47 -4.01 -5.12
C LYS A 84 -21.74 -5.50 -5.36
N GLU A 85 -20.93 -6.17 -6.19
CA GLU A 85 -21.17 -7.53 -6.68
C GLU A 85 -20.24 -8.56 -6.04
N SER A 86 -19.99 -8.45 -4.74
CA SER A 86 -19.11 -9.38 -4.04
C SER A 86 -19.76 -9.87 -2.75
N ALA A 87 -19.81 -11.19 -2.58
CA ALA A 87 -20.32 -11.82 -1.36
C ALA A 87 -19.51 -11.48 -0.11
N VAL A 88 -18.26 -11.01 -0.26
CA VAL A 88 -17.36 -10.67 0.85
C VAL A 88 -17.23 -9.18 1.11
N ILE A 89 -17.63 -8.32 0.16
CA ILE A 89 -17.56 -6.87 0.34
C ILE A 89 -18.85 -6.42 1.03
N THR A 90 -18.72 -5.91 2.24
CA THR A 90 -19.86 -5.42 3.01
C THR A 90 -20.50 -4.22 2.32
N LEU A 91 -21.83 -4.17 2.29
CA LEU A 91 -22.56 -3.00 1.83
C LEU A 91 -22.23 -1.77 2.69
N LEU A 92 -22.52 -0.59 2.15
CA LEU A 92 -22.42 0.66 2.91
C LEU A 92 -23.33 0.57 4.14
N ARG A 93 -22.83 1.06 5.28
CA ARG A 93 -23.65 1.18 6.49
C ARG A 93 -24.65 2.32 6.34
N GLU A 94 -25.69 2.32 7.15
CA GLU A 94 -26.62 3.45 7.21
C GLU A 94 -25.86 4.75 7.51
N GLY A 95 -26.09 5.77 6.68
CA GLY A 95 -25.37 7.05 6.73
C GLY A 95 -23.99 7.07 6.07
N GLU A 96 -23.45 5.94 5.62
CA GLU A 96 -22.21 5.91 4.84
C GLU A 96 -22.50 6.23 3.37
N VAL A 97 -21.81 7.23 2.81
CA VAL A 97 -21.95 7.64 1.41
C VAL A 97 -20.75 7.14 0.60
N ASN A 98 -21.02 6.77 -0.64
CA ASN A 98 -19.97 6.44 -1.59
C ASN A 98 -19.11 7.66 -1.93
N ASP A 99 -17.92 7.37 -2.45
CA ASP A 99 -17.00 8.38 -2.94
C ASP A 99 -17.19 8.57 -4.45
N ASP A 100 -17.94 9.61 -4.84
CA ASP A 100 -18.35 9.86 -6.23
C ASP A 100 -17.21 10.35 -7.14
N ARG A 101 -16.03 10.63 -6.57
CA ARG A 101 -14.87 11.06 -7.36
C ARG A 101 -14.41 9.95 -8.28
N SER A 102 -13.96 10.34 -9.47
CA SER A 102 -13.15 9.47 -10.32
C SER A 102 -11.83 9.13 -9.63
N VAL A 103 -11.18 8.04 -10.06
CA VAL A 103 -9.85 7.65 -9.57
C VAL A 103 -8.85 8.80 -9.66
N SER A 104 -8.88 9.58 -10.74
CA SER A 104 -7.93 10.69 -10.93
C SER A 104 -8.16 11.81 -9.92
N GLU A 105 -9.42 12.23 -9.74
CA GLU A 105 -9.79 13.26 -8.76
C GLU A 105 -9.52 12.80 -7.33
N TRP A 106 -9.83 11.54 -7.02
CA TRP A 106 -9.55 10.94 -5.73
C TRP A 106 -8.05 10.91 -5.43
N MET A 107 -7.22 10.53 -6.41
CA MET A 107 -5.77 10.51 -6.25
C MET A 107 -5.21 11.91 -6.00
N ILE A 108 -5.66 12.92 -6.74
CA ILE A 108 -5.28 14.32 -6.53
C ILE A 108 -5.67 14.76 -5.13
N TRP A 109 -6.94 14.58 -4.75
CA TRP A 109 -7.42 14.95 -3.42
C TRP A 109 -6.61 14.28 -2.32
N LYS A 110 -6.29 12.99 -2.48
CA LYS A 110 -5.52 12.24 -1.48
C LYS A 110 -4.12 12.79 -1.30
N ILE A 111 -3.47 13.20 -2.39
CA ILE A 111 -2.18 13.90 -2.35
C ILE A 111 -2.34 15.25 -1.65
N THR A 112 -3.31 16.06 -2.08
CA THR A 112 -3.56 17.42 -1.54
C THR A 112 -3.92 17.41 -0.06
N LYS A 113 -4.61 16.37 0.43
CA LYS A 113 -4.95 16.20 1.84
C LYS A 113 -3.82 15.61 2.69
N GLY A 114 -2.68 15.28 2.09
CA GLY A 114 -1.60 14.58 2.80
C GLY A 114 -1.98 13.16 3.24
N GLU A 115 -3.05 12.60 2.67
CA GLU A 115 -3.52 11.24 2.93
C GLU A 115 -2.76 10.20 2.09
N LEU A 116 -1.86 10.64 1.21
CA LEU A 116 -0.94 9.75 0.55
C LEU A 116 -0.04 9.12 1.62
N ARG A 117 -0.19 7.80 1.76
CA ARG A 117 0.55 6.96 2.69
C ARG A 117 2.01 6.78 2.23
N VAL A 118 2.77 7.85 2.23
CA VAL A 118 4.23 7.85 2.04
C VAL A 118 4.85 8.19 3.38
N GLN A 119 5.59 7.24 3.95
CA GLN A 119 6.41 7.49 5.14
C GLN A 119 7.82 7.00 4.83
N THR A 120 8.76 7.92 4.80
CA THR A 120 10.19 7.62 4.67
C THR A 120 10.71 7.01 5.96
N ALA A 121 11.75 6.18 5.86
CA ALA A 121 12.31 5.43 6.99
C ALA A 121 12.83 6.31 8.15
N GLU A 122 12.99 7.61 7.89
CA GLU A 122 13.23 8.64 8.88
C GLU A 122 12.10 9.65 8.77
N GLY A 123 11.53 10.10 9.89
CA GLY A 123 10.37 11.00 9.99
C GLY A 123 10.56 12.41 9.41
N LYS A 124 11.20 12.57 8.26
CA LYS A 124 11.09 13.77 7.44
C LYS A 124 9.75 13.74 6.72
N GLN A 125 8.82 14.54 7.23
CA GLN A 125 7.72 15.03 6.40
C GLN A 125 8.32 15.61 5.12
N VAL A 126 7.99 15.01 3.98
CA VAL A 126 8.21 15.67 2.70
C VAL A 126 7.13 16.73 2.62
N ALA A 127 7.50 17.98 2.91
CA ALA A 127 6.67 19.13 2.59
C ALA A 127 6.43 19.10 1.08
N VAL A 128 5.19 18.86 0.66
CA VAL A 128 4.77 19.14 -0.71
C VAL A 128 4.61 20.65 -0.79
N THR A 129 5.66 21.35 -1.21
CA THR A 129 5.56 22.75 -1.63
C THR A 129 4.65 22.83 -2.85
N ALA A 130 3.66 23.71 -2.74
CA ALA A 130 2.71 24.07 -3.79
C ALA A 130 3.41 24.68 -5.02
#